data_AF-A0A381VL17-F1
#
_entry.id   AF-A0A381VL17-F1
#
_cell.length_a   1.000
_cell.length_b   1.000
_cell.length_c   1.000
_cell.angle_alpha   90.00
_cell.angle_beta   90.00
_cell.angle_gamma   90.00
#
_symmetry.space_group_name_H-M   'P 1'
#
loop_
_entity.id
_entity.type
_entity.pdbx_description
1 polymer ?
#
loop_
_entity_poly.entity_id
_entity_poly.type
_entity_poly.pdbx_seq_one_letter_code
_entity_poly.pdbx_strand_id
1 'polypeptide(L)'
;RWAKGSIQCAIKLLGGIISKRKIAFDAKLQAFVQLTRHIVFPLMLIQFLTLPILLAAEINLYIVSFLPILTLATYFAMGPGAYLYIIHNMYKKNWKEKALSMPYLIIYSIGMSVNNTVAVFDAMIGKKNEFLRTPKYGIVKKTDDWRTKAYNLPFSQTTLLELFFGIYGILGIFIAIYSSNPIWVPIIALQTIGFLYIAFMSFRHTRFKRDSSKTEHIQTKDEKMANITYKLATVGIIAIICFGVYMGFTGYQENVYPIDLSIGLLDRIMASSEPKTIMADIQAMKGYLPIEGNPVYMFPTDTTNFVRIQSDLDAMLISTEKISAVPRDSSAFHTGMMDVSLRAEAVQKNLMDVVPYMYASVSNILFSCVWIVGIIGIFAILKRKKQNI
;
A
#
# COMPACT_ATOMS: atom_id res chain seq x y z
N ARG A 1 4.59 -16.03 -16.83
CA ARG A 1 4.97 -16.49 -18.20
C ARG A 1 4.01 -15.95 -19.24
N TRP A 2 2.73 -16.34 -19.20
CA TRP A 2 1.73 -15.84 -20.15
C TRP A 2 1.62 -14.31 -20.13
N ALA A 3 1.63 -13.68 -18.95
CA ALA A 3 1.66 -12.22 -18.83
C ALA A 3 2.84 -11.59 -19.60
N LYS A 4 4.07 -11.97 -19.26
CA LYS A 4 5.29 -11.50 -19.94
C LYS A 4 5.27 -11.76 -21.45
N GLY A 5 4.94 -12.98 -21.87
CA GLY A 5 4.93 -13.37 -23.28
C GLY A 5 3.87 -12.62 -24.09
N SER A 6 2.68 -12.44 -23.53
CA SER A 6 1.60 -11.67 -24.17
C SER A 6 2.02 -10.22 -24.42
N ILE A 7 2.62 -9.57 -23.42
CA ILE A 7 3.10 -8.17 -23.56
C ILE A 7 4.28 -8.08 -24.53
N GLN A 8 5.21 -9.04 -24.53
CA GLN A 8 6.27 -9.10 -25.53
C GLN A 8 5.71 -9.25 -26.95
N CYS A 9 4.69 -10.09 -27.14
CA CYS A 9 3.97 -10.20 -28.41
C CYS A 9 3.23 -8.91 -28.76
N ALA A 10 2.62 -8.22 -27.78
CA ALA A 10 1.98 -6.92 -27.99
C ALA A 10 2.99 -5.90 -28.53
N ILE A 11 4.12 -5.74 -27.85
CA ILE A 11 5.20 -4.81 -28.25
C ILE A 11 5.72 -5.13 -29.65
N LYS A 12 5.86 -6.43 -29.98
CA LYS A 12 6.42 -6.86 -31.27
C LYS A 12 5.41 -6.78 -32.43
N LEU A 13 4.15 -7.13 -32.22
CA LEU A 13 3.19 -7.42 -33.29
C LEU A 13 2.07 -6.37 -33.40
N LEU A 14 1.69 -5.72 -32.30
CA LEU A 14 0.46 -4.93 -32.25
C LEU A 14 0.49 -3.75 -33.22
N GLY A 15 1.60 -3.01 -33.28
CA GLY A 15 1.78 -1.92 -34.25
C GLY A 15 1.62 -2.39 -35.69
N GLY A 16 2.25 -3.51 -36.05
CA GLY A 16 2.14 -4.09 -37.40
C GLY A 16 0.73 -4.61 -37.74
N ILE A 17 0.00 -5.15 -36.77
CA ILE A 17 -1.39 -5.61 -36.97
C ILE A 17 -2.33 -4.42 -37.19
N ILE A 18 -2.19 -3.37 -36.38
CA ILE A 18 -3.05 -2.19 -36.46
C ILE A 18 -2.82 -1.44 -37.78
N SER A 19 -1.57 -1.28 -38.21
CA SER A 19 -1.22 -0.57 -39.45
C SER A 19 -1.60 -1.30 -40.74
N LYS A 20 -1.83 -2.63 -40.71
CA LYS A 20 -2.20 -3.38 -41.92
C LYS A 20 -3.64 -3.10 -42.35
N ARG A 21 -3.82 -2.56 -43.57
CA ARG A 21 -5.16 -2.31 -44.17
C ARG A 21 -5.95 -3.58 -44.50
N LYS A 22 -5.28 -4.71 -44.75
CA LYS A 22 -5.92 -5.99 -45.14
C LYS A 22 -6.54 -6.79 -43.97
N ILE A 23 -6.45 -6.30 -42.74
CA ILE A 23 -7.01 -6.97 -41.56
C ILE A 23 -8.31 -6.27 -41.18
N ALA A 24 -9.40 -7.04 -41.03
CA ALA A 24 -10.68 -6.53 -40.60
C ALA A 24 -10.58 -5.86 -39.22
N PHE A 25 -11.42 -4.85 -38.97
CA PHE A 25 -11.42 -4.11 -37.71
C PHE A 25 -11.63 -5.02 -36.49
N ASP A 26 -12.58 -5.96 -36.58
CA ASP A 26 -12.89 -6.88 -35.47
C ASP A 26 -11.70 -7.76 -35.09
N ALA A 27 -10.95 -8.23 -36.09
CA ALA A 27 -9.73 -9.00 -35.85
C ALA A 27 -8.63 -8.14 -35.19
N LYS A 28 -8.54 -6.85 -35.54
CA LYS A 28 -7.63 -5.92 -34.85
C LYS A 28 -8.04 -5.69 -33.40
N LEU A 29 -9.34 -5.52 -33.14
CA LEU A 29 -9.87 -5.35 -31.79
C LEU A 29 -9.63 -6.59 -30.92
N GLN A 30 -9.92 -7.78 -31.45
CA GLN A 30 -9.64 -9.04 -30.76
C GLN A 30 -8.15 -9.22 -30.46
N ALA A 31 -7.28 -8.93 -31.45
CA ALA A 31 -5.83 -8.97 -31.24
C ALA A 31 -5.37 -7.97 -30.17
N PHE A 32 -5.91 -6.75 -30.18
CA PHE A 32 -5.60 -5.73 -29.17
C PHE A 32 -5.98 -6.20 -27.76
N VAL A 33 -7.24 -6.62 -27.57
CA VAL A 33 -7.74 -7.08 -26.27
C VAL A 33 -6.95 -8.29 -25.78
N GLN A 34 -6.70 -9.28 -26.66
CA GLN A 34 -6.03 -10.51 -26.27
C GLN A 34 -4.56 -10.27 -25.89
N LEU A 35 -3.84 -9.44 -26.65
CA LEU A 35 -2.43 -9.17 -26.40
C LEU A 35 -2.22 -8.26 -25.19
N THR A 36 -3.14 -7.33 -24.93
CA THR A 36 -3.04 -6.34 -23.83
C THR A 36 -3.76 -6.74 -22.55
N ARG A 37 -4.49 -7.86 -22.52
CA ARG A 37 -5.28 -8.36 -21.37
C ARG A 37 -4.57 -8.29 -20.01
N HIS A 38 -3.25 -8.49 -19.99
CA HIS A 38 -2.47 -8.51 -18.75
C HIS A 38 -2.13 -7.12 -18.16
N ILE A 39 -2.39 -6.02 -18.89
CA ILE A 39 -2.22 -4.64 -18.39
C ILE A 39 -3.18 -4.33 -17.23
N VAL A 40 -4.30 -5.06 -17.13
CA VAL A 40 -5.25 -4.92 -16.02
C VAL A 40 -4.60 -5.11 -14.65
N PHE A 41 -3.56 -5.93 -14.54
CA PHE A 41 -2.90 -6.19 -13.25
C PHE A 41 -2.16 -4.96 -12.70
N PRO A 42 -1.26 -4.30 -13.46
CA PRO A 42 -0.68 -3.03 -13.02
C PRO A 42 -1.73 -1.98 -12.66
N LEU A 43 -2.77 -1.82 -13.48
CA LEU A 43 -3.84 -0.83 -13.24
C LEU A 43 -4.61 -1.13 -11.95
N MET A 44 -4.90 -2.41 -11.70
CA MET A 44 -5.56 -2.85 -10.47
C MET A 44 -4.70 -2.57 -9.24
N LEU A 45 -3.38 -2.78 -9.29
CA LEU A 45 -2.49 -2.45 -8.17
C LEU A 45 -2.40 -0.95 -7.93
N ILE A 46 -2.37 -0.14 -8.99
CA ILE A 46 -2.42 1.32 -8.87
C ILE A 46 -3.73 1.73 -8.19
N GLN A 47 -4.88 1.24 -8.67
CA GLN A 47 -6.19 1.47 -8.06
C GLN A 47 -6.20 1.09 -6.57
N PHE A 48 -5.66 -0.08 -6.25
CA PHE A 48 -5.60 -0.58 -4.87
C PHE A 48 -4.74 0.30 -3.96
N LEU A 49 -3.65 0.89 -4.46
CA LEU A 49 -2.81 1.85 -3.72
C LEU A 49 -3.45 3.23 -3.63
N THR A 50 -4.14 3.68 -4.66
CA THR A 50 -4.70 5.04 -4.66
C THR A 50 -5.94 5.12 -3.78
N LEU A 51 -6.79 4.08 -3.75
CA LEU A 51 -8.09 4.17 -3.10
C LEU A 51 -8.00 4.45 -1.58
N PRO A 52 -7.20 3.73 -0.77
CA PRO A 52 -7.06 4.06 0.64
C PRO A 52 -6.45 5.45 0.89
N ILE A 53 -5.53 5.91 0.03
CA ILE A 53 -4.95 7.25 0.15
C ILE A 53 -6.02 8.32 -0.05
N LEU A 54 -6.85 8.18 -1.08
CA LEU A 54 -7.93 9.13 -1.35
C LEU A 54 -8.99 9.13 -0.23
N LEU A 55 -9.28 7.95 0.33
CA LEU A 55 -10.19 7.79 1.46
C LEU A 55 -9.65 8.43 2.74
N ALA A 56 -8.34 8.32 2.99
CA ALA A 56 -7.69 8.93 4.15
C ALA A 56 -7.58 10.46 4.01
N ALA A 57 -7.45 10.97 2.78
CA ALA A 57 -7.37 12.40 2.50
C ALA A 57 -8.73 13.11 2.56
N GLU A 58 -9.81 12.41 2.92
CA GLU A 58 -11.21 12.91 2.95
C GLU A 58 -11.63 13.65 1.67
N ILE A 59 -11.01 13.30 0.54
CA ILE A 59 -11.38 13.88 -0.74
C ILE A 59 -12.80 13.42 -1.04
N ASN A 60 -13.69 14.36 -1.37
CA ASN A 60 -15.04 14.05 -1.84
C ASN A 60 -14.96 13.22 -3.13
N LEU A 61 -14.93 11.90 -2.96
CA LEU A 61 -14.76 10.93 -4.04
C LEU A 61 -15.95 10.92 -5.00
N TYR A 62 -17.11 11.39 -4.55
CA TYR A 62 -18.32 11.44 -5.33
C TYR A 62 -18.99 12.79 -5.19
N ILE A 63 -19.14 13.48 -6.32
CA ILE A 63 -20.03 14.65 -6.44
C ILE A 63 -21.50 14.21 -6.34
N VAL A 64 -21.77 12.93 -6.64
CA VAL A 64 -23.10 12.33 -6.72
C VAL A 64 -23.15 11.05 -5.90
N SER A 65 -23.96 11.04 -4.83
CA SER A 65 -23.98 9.99 -3.79
C SER A 65 -24.29 8.57 -4.27
N PHE A 66 -24.90 8.38 -5.45
CA PHE A 66 -25.21 7.04 -5.98
C PHE A 66 -24.08 6.42 -6.82
N LEU A 67 -23.08 7.21 -7.24
CA LEU A 67 -22.01 6.73 -8.12
C LEU A 67 -21.25 5.52 -7.56
N PRO A 68 -20.88 5.47 -6.27
CA PRO A 68 -20.19 4.30 -5.71
C PRO A 68 -21.02 3.00 -5.84
N ILE A 69 -22.33 3.08 -5.59
CA ILE A 69 -23.25 1.93 -5.73
C ILE A 69 -23.30 1.48 -7.19
N LEU A 70 -23.42 2.43 -8.13
CA LEU A 70 -23.42 2.12 -9.55
C LEU A 70 -22.11 1.45 -9.98
N THR A 71 -20.95 1.97 -9.54
CA THR A 71 -19.65 1.39 -9.88
C THR A 71 -19.50 -0.04 -9.37
N LEU A 72 -19.92 -0.32 -8.12
CA LEU A 72 -19.91 -1.67 -7.57
C LEU A 72 -20.88 -2.58 -8.31
N ALA A 73 -22.11 -2.12 -8.58
CA ALA A 73 -23.10 -2.89 -9.32
C ALA A 73 -22.59 -3.26 -10.71
N THR A 74 -21.99 -2.32 -11.44
CA THR A 74 -21.37 -2.58 -12.75
C THR A 74 -20.18 -3.55 -12.62
N TYR A 75 -19.32 -3.39 -11.61
CA TYR A 75 -18.19 -4.29 -11.38
C TYR A 75 -18.65 -5.73 -11.12
N PHE A 76 -19.65 -5.92 -10.25
CA PHE A 76 -20.21 -7.24 -9.95
C PHE A 76 -20.95 -7.83 -11.14
N ALA A 77 -21.71 -7.02 -11.89
CA ALA A 77 -22.45 -7.48 -13.06
C ALA A 77 -21.51 -7.89 -14.20
N MET A 78 -20.54 -7.07 -14.56
CA MET A 78 -19.64 -7.33 -15.69
C MET A 78 -18.51 -8.31 -15.36
N GLY A 79 -18.08 -8.39 -14.10
CA GLY A 79 -17.07 -9.34 -13.66
C GLY A 79 -17.69 -10.69 -13.31
N PRO A 80 -17.93 -10.99 -12.01
CA PRO A 80 -18.51 -12.26 -11.56
C PRO A 80 -19.83 -12.63 -12.26
N GLY A 81 -20.75 -11.68 -12.44
CA GLY A 81 -22.08 -11.92 -13.01
C GLY A 81 -22.03 -12.43 -14.45
N ALA A 82 -21.30 -11.74 -15.34
CA ALA A 82 -21.11 -12.17 -16.72
C ALA A 82 -20.40 -13.53 -16.78
N TYR A 83 -19.43 -13.77 -15.90
CA TYR A 83 -18.76 -15.07 -15.83
C TYR A 83 -19.68 -16.21 -15.38
N LEU A 84 -20.60 -15.94 -14.42
CA LEU A 84 -21.61 -16.92 -13.99
C LEU A 84 -22.56 -17.25 -15.14
N TYR A 85 -22.98 -16.24 -15.89
CA TYR A 85 -23.80 -16.42 -17.08
C TYR A 85 -23.10 -17.30 -18.14
N ILE A 86 -21.82 -17.06 -18.41
CA ILE A 86 -21.02 -17.88 -19.33
C ILE A 86 -20.90 -19.32 -18.81
N ILE A 87 -20.60 -19.51 -17.51
CA ILE A 87 -20.50 -20.85 -16.90
C ILE A 87 -21.83 -21.59 -17.01
N HIS A 88 -22.95 -20.92 -16.76
CA HIS A 88 -24.28 -21.49 -16.88
C HIS A 88 -24.54 -22.01 -18.30
N ASN A 89 -24.26 -21.18 -19.31
CA ASN A 89 -24.48 -21.52 -20.71
C ASN A 89 -23.57 -22.65 -21.21
N MET A 90 -22.30 -22.67 -20.78
CA MET A 90 -21.32 -23.68 -21.21
C MET A 90 -21.51 -25.02 -20.51
N TYR A 91 -21.80 -25.03 -19.20
CA TYR A 91 -21.73 -26.23 -18.37
C TYR A 91 -23.09 -26.76 -17.92
N LYS A 92 -24.21 -26.17 -18.36
CA LYS A 92 -25.63 -26.57 -18.18
C LYS A 92 -25.98 -27.53 -17.03
N LYS A 93 -25.53 -28.78 -17.02
CA LYS A 93 -25.76 -29.76 -15.93
C LYS A 93 -24.85 -29.57 -14.71
N ASN A 94 -23.59 -29.19 -14.87
CA ASN A 94 -22.58 -29.06 -13.81
C ASN A 94 -22.25 -27.61 -13.45
N TRP A 95 -23.08 -26.65 -13.89
CA TRP A 95 -22.79 -25.22 -13.72
C TRP A 95 -22.64 -24.81 -12.26
N LYS A 96 -23.39 -25.40 -11.32
CA LYS A 96 -23.32 -25.09 -9.88
C LYS A 96 -21.95 -25.43 -9.29
N GLU A 97 -21.40 -26.60 -9.64
CA GLU A 97 -20.07 -27.04 -9.20
C GLU A 97 -18.97 -26.10 -9.74
N LYS A 98 -19.08 -25.72 -11.02
CA LYS A 98 -18.13 -24.77 -11.65
C LYS A 98 -18.29 -23.35 -11.12
N ALA A 99 -19.50 -22.91 -10.82
CA ALA A 99 -19.78 -21.63 -10.19
C ALA A 99 -19.16 -21.56 -8.78
N LEU A 100 -19.23 -22.65 -8.00
CA LEU A 100 -18.62 -22.71 -6.67
C LEU A 100 -17.08 -22.64 -6.72
N SER A 101 -16.47 -22.98 -7.86
CA SER A 101 -15.03 -22.83 -8.08
C SER A 101 -14.63 -21.36 -8.36
N MET A 102 -15.58 -20.50 -8.74
CA MET A 102 -15.29 -19.13 -9.16
C MET A 102 -14.68 -18.25 -8.04
N PRO A 103 -15.20 -18.22 -6.80
CA PRO A 103 -14.61 -17.39 -5.75
C PRO A 103 -13.12 -17.69 -5.54
N TYR A 104 -12.75 -18.98 -5.57
CA TYR A 104 -11.35 -19.41 -5.50
C TYR A 104 -10.52 -18.87 -6.67
N LEU A 105 -11.06 -18.92 -7.90
CA LEU A 105 -10.37 -18.39 -9.08
C LEU A 105 -10.21 -16.87 -9.02
N ILE A 106 -11.20 -16.15 -8.52
CA ILE A 106 -11.15 -14.68 -8.36
C ILE A 106 -10.05 -14.32 -7.35
N ILE A 107 -10.10 -14.91 -6.15
CA ILE A 107 -9.09 -14.67 -5.09
C ILE A 107 -7.69 -15.00 -5.60
N TYR A 108 -7.54 -16.14 -6.27
CA TYR A 108 -6.25 -16.57 -6.82
C TYR A 108 -5.75 -15.64 -7.95
N SER A 109 -6.62 -15.24 -8.87
CA SER A 109 -6.29 -14.34 -9.98
C SER A 109 -5.86 -12.96 -9.48
N ILE A 110 -6.59 -12.42 -8.50
CA ILE A 110 -6.28 -11.14 -7.86
C ILE A 110 -4.97 -11.22 -7.10
N GLY A 111 -4.75 -12.28 -6.30
CA GLY A 111 -3.52 -12.45 -5.54
C GLY A 111 -2.27 -12.56 -6.44
N MET A 112 -2.40 -13.18 -7.62
CA MET A 112 -1.31 -13.27 -8.60
C MET A 112 -0.98 -11.95 -9.31
N SER A 113 -1.75 -10.88 -9.08
CA SER A 113 -1.58 -9.62 -9.80
C SER A 113 -0.22 -8.96 -9.56
N VAL A 114 0.39 -9.11 -8.38
CA VAL A 114 1.75 -8.60 -8.09
C VAL A 114 2.77 -9.24 -9.02
N ASN A 115 2.82 -10.56 -9.05
CA ASN A 115 3.72 -11.31 -9.92
C ASN A 115 3.44 -11.02 -11.41
N ASN A 116 2.18 -10.93 -11.81
CA ASN A 116 1.82 -10.57 -13.19
C ASN A 116 2.24 -9.14 -13.56
N THR A 117 2.12 -8.19 -12.63
CA THR A 117 2.54 -6.80 -12.83
C THR A 117 4.05 -6.70 -13.02
N VAL A 118 4.82 -7.38 -12.18
CA VAL A 118 6.28 -7.49 -12.35
C VAL A 118 6.61 -8.08 -13.72
N ALA A 119 5.90 -9.12 -14.15
CA ALA A 119 6.08 -9.72 -15.46
C ALA A 119 5.73 -8.80 -16.64
N VAL A 120 4.74 -7.90 -16.49
CA VAL A 120 4.37 -6.88 -17.47
C VAL A 120 5.48 -5.83 -17.59
N PHE A 121 5.96 -5.27 -16.48
CA PHE A 121 7.05 -4.30 -16.50
C PHE A 121 8.37 -4.91 -17.02
N ASP A 122 8.68 -6.15 -16.63
CA ASP A 122 9.82 -6.90 -17.17
C ASP A 122 9.75 -7.07 -18.70
N ALA A 123 8.55 -7.25 -19.26
CA ALA A 123 8.34 -7.33 -20.70
C ALA A 123 8.58 -5.97 -21.37
N MET A 124 8.03 -4.89 -20.80
CA MET A 124 8.16 -3.53 -21.33
C MET A 124 9.60 -3.03 -21.33
N ILE A 125 10.37 -3.34 -20.28
CA ILE A 125 11.79 -2.96 -20.15
C ILE A 125 12.68 -3.86 -21.03
N GLY A 126 12.18 -4.98 -21.55
CA GLY A 126 12.95 -5.88 -22.41
C GLY A 126 13.94 -6.77 -21.66
N LYS A 127 13.76 -6.99 -20.35
CA LYS A 127 14.64 -7.87 -19.56
C LYS A 127 14.59 -9.30 -20.08
N LYS A 128 15.73 -9.83 -20.56
CA LYS A 128 15.92 -11.24 -20.92
C LYS A 128 16.09 -12.10 -19.66
N ASN A 129 15.04 -12.22 -18.86
CA ASN A 129 15.01 -13.17 -17.75
C ASN A 129 14.68 -14.56 -18.28
N GLU A 130 15.45 -15.58 -17.88
CA GLU A 130 15.08 -16.97 -18.12
C GLU A 130 13.75 -17.28 -17.44
N PHE A 131 12.84 -17.88 -18.21
CA PHE A 131 11.63 -18.41 -17.63
C PHE A 131 12.00 -19.63 -16.79
N LEU A 132 12.20 -19.46 -15.48
CA LEU A 132 12.27 -20.58 -14.55
C LEU A 132 11.04 -21.47 -14.81
N ARG A 133 11.28 -22.76 -15.06
CA ARG A 133 10.22 -23.73 -15.33
C ARG A 133 9.38 -23.91 -14.07
N THR A 134 8.06 -23.84 -14.21
CA THR A 134 7.15 -24.21 -13.14
C THR A 134 7.51 -25.64 -12.74
N PRO A 135 7.79 -25.91 -11.46
CA PRO A 135 8.15 -27.25 -11.02
C PRO A 135 7.09 -28.25 -11.46
N LYS A 136 7.49 -29.23 -12.26
CA LYS A 136 6.65 -30.38 -12.58
C LYS A 136 7.06 -31.49 -11.63
N TYR A 137 6.28 -31.67 -10.57
CA TYR A 137 6.60 -32.65 -9.53
C TYR A 137 6.37 -34.10 -9.99
N GLY A 138 5.76 -34.35 -11.16
CA GLY A 138 5.57 -35.72 -11.67
C GLY A 138 4.88 -36.62 -10.64
N ILE A 139 3.79 -36.15 -10.05
CA ILE A 139 2.94 -36.92 -9.14
C ILE A 139 2.09 -37.82 -10.02
N VAL A 140 2.28 -39.13 -9.91
CA VAL A 140 1.54 -40.11 -10.73
C VAL A 140 0.60 -40.92 -9.85
N LYS A 141 1.00 -41.21 -8.61
CA LYS A 141 0.19 -41.97 -7.64
C LYS A 141 -0.45 -41.04 -6.60
N LYS A 142 -1.61 -41.40 -6.06
CA LYS A 142 -2.26 -40.65 -4.96
C LYS A 142 -1.41 -40.55 -3.69
N THR A 143 -0.44 -41.46 -3.52
CA THR A 143 0.51 -41.47 -2.41
C THR A 143 1.79 -40.67 -2.69
N ASP A 144 1.98 -40.15 -3.91
CA ASP A 144 3.13 -39.31 -4.23
C ASP A 144 2.94 -37.93 -3.60
N ASP A 145 3.89 -37.52 -2.76
CA ASP A 145 3.95 -36.17 -2.22
C ASP A 145 4.88 -35.30 -3.07
N TRP A 146 4.46 -34.06 -3.34
CA TRP A 146 5.30 -33.07 -4.02
C TRP A 146 6.32 -32.44 -3.06
N ARG A 147 6.06 -32.49 -1.75
CA ARG A 147 6.89 -31.86 -0.70
C ARG A 147 8.26 -32.50 -0.53
N THR A 148 8.45 -33.75 -0.96
CA THR A 148 9.72 -34.48 -0.83
C THR A 148 10.63 -34.33 -2.06
N LYS A 149 10.18 -33.64 -3.12
CA LYS A 149 10.94 -33.53 -4.39
C LYS A 149 11.86 -32.31 -4.40
N ALA A 150 13.03 -32.47 -5.03
CA ALA A 150 14.18 -31.57 -4.96
C ALA A 150 13.99 -30.15 -5.52
N TYR A 151 12.79 -29.78 -5.99
CA TYR A 151 12.54 -28.48 -6.59
C TYR A 151 11.99 -27.49 -5.55
N ASN A 152 12.89 -26.81 -4.85
CA ASN A 152 12.54 -25.71 -3.94
C ASN A 152 12.64 -24.38 -4.69
N LEU A 153 11.54 -23.62 -4.74
CA LEU A 153 11.57 -22.24 -5.24
C LEU A 153 12.06 -21.34 -4.10
N PRO A 154 13.18 -20.62 -4.26
CA PRO A 154 13.68 -19.75 -3.20
C PRO A 154 12.67 -18.62 -2.93
N PHE A 155 12.74 -18.08 -1.71
CA PHE A 155 12.00 -16.88 -1.33
C PHE A 155 12.18 -15.78 -2.37
N SER A 156 11.09 -15.34 -3.00
CA SER A 156 11.14 -14.34 -4.07
C SER A 156 10.81 -12.94 -3.55
N GLN A 157 11.38 -11.93 -4.18
CA GLN A 157 11.04 -10.52 -3.96
C GLN A 157 9.53 -10.26 -4.07
N THR A 158 8.87 -10.99 -4.96
CA THR A 158 7.42 -10.87 -5.17
C THR A 158 6.62 -11.26 -3.95
N THR A 159 7.10 -12.21 -3.12
CA THR A 159 6.40 -12.61 -1.88
C THR A 159 6.40 -11.50 -0.83
N LEU A 160 7.48 -10.71 -0.75
CA LEU A 160 7.49 -9.52 0.12
C LEU A 160 6.52 -8.46 -0.39
N LEU A 161 6.47 -8.23 -1.71
CA LEU A 161 5.50 -7.30 -2.30
C LEU A 161 4.06 -7.77 -2.06
N GLU A 162 3.77 -9.06 -2.25
CA GLU A 162 2.46 -9.66 -1.96
C GLU A 162 2.08 -9.45 -0.49
N LEU A 163 3.00 -9.66 0.46
CA LEU A 163 2.76 -9.42 1.88
C LEU A 163 2.54 -7.92 2.16
N PHE A 164 3.33 -7.03 1.55
CA PHE A 164 3.17 -5.58 1.66
C PHE A 164 1.77 -5.15 1.21
N PHE A 165 1.32 -5.60 0.03
CA PHE A 165 -0.03 -5.31 -0.46
C PHE A 165 -1.12 -5.91 0.44
N GLY A 166 -0.88 -7.07 1.05
CA GLY A 166 -1.77 -7.66 2.04
C GLY A 166 -1.90 -6.81 3.30
N ILE A 167 -0.79 -6.36 3.90
CA ILE A 167 -0.79 -5.49 5.09
C ILE A 167 -1.39 -4.12 4.77
N TYR A 168 -1.00 -3.54 3.65
CA TYR A 168 -1.55 -2.28 3.15
C TYR A 168 -3.07 -2.37 2.95
N GLY A 169 -3.55 -3.50 2.42
CA GLY A 169 -4.98 -3.78 2.29
C GLY A 169 -5.74 -3.85 3.61
N ILE A 170 -5.12 -4.39 4.66
CA ILE A 170 -5.71 -4.37 6.01
C ILE A 170 -5.85 -2.92 6.50
N LEU A 171 -4.80 -2.11 6.35
CA LEU A 171 -4.87 -0.68 6.68
C LEU A 171 -5.95 0.03 5.86
N GLY A 172 -6.06 -0.26 4.57
CA GLY A 172 -7.09 0.31 3.70
C GLY A 172 -8.53 -0.04 4.11
N ILE A 173 -8.75 -1.23 4.69
CA ILE A 173 -10.05 -1.60 5.27
C ILE A 173 -10.35 -0.72 6.48
N PHE A 174 -9.39 -0.55 7.39
CA PHE A 174 -9.58 0.34 8.54
C PHE A 174 -9.84 1.78 8.11
N ILE A 175 -9.04 2.30 7.17
CA ILE A 175 -9.23 3.66 6.61
C ILE A 175 -10.64 3.80 6.04
N ALA A 176 -11.11 2.85 5.23
CA ALA A 176 -12.46 2.92 4.65
C ALA A 176 -13.58 2.91 5.70
N ILE A 177 -13.40 2.21 6.82
CA ILE A 177 -14.37 2.19 7.92
C ILE A 177 -14.35 3.53 8.67
N TYR A 178 -13.17 4.02 9.04
CA TYR A 178 -13.03 5.24 9.85
C TYR A 178 -13.29 6.52 9.05
N SER A 179 -13.06 6.54 7.74
CA SER A 179 -13.40 7.67 6.87
C SER A 179 -14.87 7.69 6.43
N SER A 180 -15.75 6.95 7.11
CA SER A 180 -17.19 6.86 6.79
C SER A 180 -17.51 6.39 5.36
N ASN A 181 -16.62 5.61 4.74
CA ASN A 181 -16.75 5.09 3.39
C ASN A 181 -16.73 3.55 3.33
N PRO A 182 -17.56 2.84 4.14
CA PRO A 182 -17.50 1.38 4.25
C PRO A 182 -17.90 0.65 2.95
N ILE A 183 -18.52 1.35 2.00
CA ILE A 183 -18.92 0.82 0.69
C ILE A 183 -17.74 0.21 -0.09
N TRP A 184 -16.52 0.70 0.14
CA TRP A 184 -15.31 0.20 -0.53
C TRP A 184 -14.66 -1.00 0.18
N VAL A 185 -15.07 -1.33 1.40
CA VAL A 185 -14.51 -2.46 2.17
C VAL A 185 -14.57 -3.78 1.40
N PRO A 186 -15.67 -4.17 0.73
CA PRO A 186 -15.73 -5.45 0.02
C PRO A 186 -14.70 -5.59 -1.10
N ILE A 187 -14.45 -4.53 -1.88
CA ILE A 187 -13.49 -4.59 -3.00
C ILE A 187 -12.04 -4.56 -2.51
N ILE A 188 -11.75 -3.83 -1.43
CA ILE A 188 -10.44 -3.83 -0.78
C ILE A 188 -10.20 -5.19 -0.13
N ALA A 189 -11.15 -5.71 0.64
CA ALA A 189 -11.06 -6.99 1.33
C ALA A 189 -10.84 -8.16 0.37
N LEU A 190 -11.54 -8.20 -0.77
CA LEU A 190 -11.35 -9.23 -1.79
C LEU A 190 -9.89 -9.26 -2.29
N GLN A 191 -9.29 -8.08 -2.51
CA GLN A 191 -7.90 -7.96 -2.93
C GLN A 191 -6.92 -8.33 -1.82
N THR A 192 -7.15 -7.82 -0.61
CA THR A 192 -6.38 -8.14 0.59
C THR A 192 -6.32 -9.65 0.84
N ILE A 193 -7.46 -10.35 0.78
CA ILE A 193 -7.53 -11.80 0.95
C ILE A 193 -6.71 -12.51 -0.14
N GLY A 194 -6.80 -12.06 -1.40
CA GLY A 194 -5.99 -12.58 -2.50
C GLY A 194 -4.49 -12.45 -2.26
N PHE A 195 -4.04 -11.27 -1.83
CA PHE A 195 -2.62 -11.02 -1.54
C PHE A 195 -2.10 -11.85 -0.36
N LEU A 196 -2.83 -11.86 0.75
CA LEU A 196 -2.48 -12.65 1.93
C LEU A 196 -2.47 -14.15 1.62
N TYR A 197 -3.42 -14.63 0.81
CA TYR A 197 -3.48 -16.03 0.40
C TYR A 197 -2.24 -16.43 -0.41
N ILE A 198 -1.86 -15.64 -1.43
CA ILE A 198 -0.67 -15.95 -2.24
C ILE A 198 0.61 -15.79 -1.41
N ALA A 199 0.72 -14.76 -0.59
CA ALA A 199 1.86 -14.59 0.32
C ALA A 199 2.01 -15.80 1.27
N PHE A 200 0.91 -16.23 1.88
CA PHE A 200 0.88 -17.42 2.76
C PHE A 200 1.28 -18.70 2.02
N MET A 201 0.76 -18.91 0.81
CA MET A 201 1.13 -20.06 -0.02
C MET A 201 2.63 -20.03 -0.38
N SER A 202 3.16 -18.87 -0.75
CA SER A 202 4.58 -18.67 -1.03
C SER A 202 5.46 -18.97 0.20
N PHE A 203 5.08 -18.52 1.39
CA PHE A 203 5.79 -18.85 2.63
C PHE A 203 5.74 -20.35 2.96
N ARG A 204 4.55 -20.96 2.84
CA ARG A 204 4.39 -22.40 3.07
C ARG A 204 5.27 -23.21 2.13
N HIS A 205 5.31 -22.84 0.85
CA HIS A 205 6.12 -23.55 -0.14
C HIS A 205 7.62 -23.36 0.07
N THR A 206 8.05 -22.18 0.55
CA THR A 206 9.46 -21.88 0.84
C THR A 206 9.98 -22.67 2.07
N ARG A 207 9.11 -22.99 3.03
CA ARG A 207 9.49 -23.61 4.32
C ARG A 207 9.81 -25.11 4.26
N PHE A 208 9.75 -25.78 3.11
CA PHE A 208 10.01 -27.22 3.04
C PHE A 208 11.48 -27.55 2.75
N LYS A 209 12.22 -27.84 3.83
CA LYS A 209 13.49 -28.57 3.78
C LYS A 209 13.27 -29.98 4.36
N ARG A 210 13.31 -30.95 3.44
CA ARG A 210 13.83 -32.34 3.52
C ARG A 210 13.62 -33.14 4.82
N ASP A 211 12.86 -34.22 4.71
CA ASP A 211 13.43 -35.56 4.93
C ASP A 211 12.72 -36.64 4.09
N SER A 212 13.47 -37.71 3.78
CA SER A 212 13.08 -38.93 3.06
C SER A 212 13.33 -39.00 1.54
N SER A 213 14.61 -39.14 1.17
CA SER A 213 15.07 -40.38 0.51
C SER A 213 16.59 -40.49 0.65
N LYS A 214 17.04 -41.63 1.17
CA LYS A 214 18.46 -41.98 1.34
C LYS A 214 19.11 -42.15 -0.03
N THR A 215 19.65 -41.08 -0.57
CA THR A 215 20.91 -41.11 -1.31
C THR A 215 21.76 -40.02 -0.67
N GLU A 216 22.93 -40.37 -0.16
CA GLU A 216 23.90 -39.43 0.40
C GLU A 216 24.45 -38.55 -0.71
N HIS A 217 23.65 -37.58 -1.15
CA HIS A 217 24.18 -36.47 -1.91
C HIS A 217 24.96 -35.57 -0.95
N ILE A 218 26.29 -35.69 -0.99
CA ILE A 218 27.19 -34.78 -0.29
C ILE A 218 27.03 -33.42 -0.97
N GLN A 219 26.33 -32.49 -0.32
CA GLN A 219 26.21 -31.10 -0.77
C GLN A 219 27.62 -30.55 -1.02
N THR A 220 27.83 -29.99 -2.21
CA THR A 220 29.08 -29.33 -2.55
C THR A 220 29.30 -28.13 -1.60
N LYS A 221 30.56 -27.70 -1.42
CA LYS A 221 30.87 -26.52 -0.60
C LYS A 221 30.06 -25.29 -1.06
N ASP A 222 29.84 -25.16 -2.36
CA ASP A 222 29.08 -24.07 -2.97
C ASP A 222 27.59 -24.11 -2.62
N GLU A 223 26.95 -25.28 -2.63
CA GLU A 223 25.55 -25.42 -2.21
C GLU A 223 25.34 -25.12 -0.72
N LYS A 224 26.26 -25.57 0.14
CA LYS A 224 26.23 -25.25 1.58
C LYS A 224 26.40 -23.74 1.80
N MET A 225 27.35 -23.13 1.11
CA MET A 225 27.62 -21.69 1.22
C MET A 225 26.47 -20.85 0.65
N ALA A 226 25.81 -21.31 -0.41
CA ALA A 226 24.61 -20.69 -0.96
C ALA A 226 23.46 -20.71 0.04
N ASN A 227 23.18 -21.85 0.67
CA ASN A 227 22.11 -22.01 1.65
C ASN A 227 22.33 -21.10 2.88
N ILE A 228 23.56 -21.02 3.38
CA ILE A 228 23.94 -20.09 4.45
C ILE A 228 23.70 -18.65 4.00
N THR A 229 24.11 -18.29 2.77
CA THR A 229 23.89 -16.94 2.23
C THR A 229 22.40 -16.60 2.13
N TYR A 230 21.56 -17.52 1.64
CA TYR A 230 20.10 -17.31 1.56
C TYR A 230 19.49 -17.13 2.94
N LYS A 231 19.87 -17.95 3.94
CA LYS A 231 19.39 -17.79 5.32
C LYS A 231 19.81 -16.45 5.93
N LEU A 232 21.09 -16.08 5.79
CA LEU A 232 21.61 -14.79 6.26
C LEU A 232 20.90 -13.62 5.58
N ALA A 233 20.64 -13.71 4.28
CA ALA A 233 19.91 -12.67 3.56
C ALA A 233 18.44 -12.57 4.02
N THR A 234 17.76 -13.69 4.28
CA THR A 234 16.40 -13.68 4.84
C THR A 234 16.39 -13.04 6.23
N VAL A 235 17.33 -13.41 7.10
CA VAL A 235 17.47 -12.79 8.44
C VAL A 235 17.79 -11.30 8.30
N GLY A 236 18.68 -10.92 7.40
CA GLY A 236 19.03 -9.53 7.12
C GLY A 236 17.85 -8.71 6.62
N ILE A 237 17.02 -9.26 5.72
CA ILE A 237 15.79 -8.59 5.24
C ILE A 237 14.81 -8.39 6.40
N ILE A 238 14.60 -9.41 7.25
CA ILE A 238 13.71 -9.29 8.41
C ILE A 238 14.24 -8.23 9.38
N ALA A 239 15.54 -8.26 9.69
CA ALA A 239 16.18 -7.30 10.59
C ALA A 239 16.05 -5.86 10.05
N ILE A 240 16.25 -5.67 8.74
CA ILE A 240 15.96 -4.40 8.06
C ILE A 240 14.50 -4.07 8.31
N ILE A 241 13.51 -4.86 7.87
CA ILE A 241 12.09 -4.52 8.05
C ILE A 241 11.73 -4.12 9.50
N CYS A 242 12.18 -4.89 10.49
CA CYS A 242 11.95 -4.58 11.91
C CYS A 242 12.58 -3.24 12.33
N PHE A 243 13.82 -2.97 11.93
CA PHE A 243 14.48 -1.70 12.18
C PHE A 243 13.72 -0.53 11.52
N GLY A 244 13.03 -0.77 10.40
CA GLY A 244 12.32 0.27 9.64
C GLY A 244 11.02 0.63 10.30
N VAL A 245 10.31 -0.37 10.81
CA VAL A 245 9.13 -0.17 11.66
C VAL A 245 9.51 0.61 12.92
N TYR A 246 10.63 0.27 13.57
CA TYR A 246 11.10 0.99 14.75
C TYR A 246 11.46 2.45 14.44
N MET A 247 12.19 2.69 13.34
CA MET A 247 12.55 4.04 12.89
C MET A 247 11.31 4.85 12.48
N GLY A 248 10.31 4.23 11.85
CA GLY A 248 9.04 4.88 11.55
C GLY A 248 8.25 5.26 12.80
N PHE A 249 8.24 4.38 13.82
CA PHE A 249 7.58 4.63 15.10
C PHE A 249 8.26 5.78 15.87
N THR A 250 9.58 5.75 15.99
CA THR A 250 10.36 6.82 16.64
C THR A 250 10.23 8.14 15.89
N GLY A 251 10.29 8.11 14.54
CA GLY A 251 10.08 9.29 13.70
C GLY A 251 8.69 9.91 13.89
N TYR A 252 7.63 9.10 14.02
CA TYR A 252 6.29 9.58 14.36
C TYR A 252 6.26 10.22 15.75
N GLN A 253 6.79 9.52 16.76
CA GLN A 253 6.79 9.97 18.15
C GLN A 253 7.53 11.31 18.35
N GLU A 254 8.64 11.51 17.64
CA GLU A 254 9.46 12.72 17.79
C GLU A 254 8.95 13.90 16.95
N ASN A 255 8.47 13.65 15.73
CA ASN A 255 8.20 14.74 14.77
C ASN A 255 6.73 15.04 14.55
N VAL A 256 5.84 14.04 14.62
CA VAL A 256 4.43 14.20 14.25
C VAL A 256 3.53 14.22 15.48
N TYR A 257 3.75 13.30 16.41
CA TYR A 257 2.92 13.17 17.61
C TYR A 257 2.81 14.46 18.45
N PRO A 258 3.87 15.28 18.63
CA PRO A 258 3.74 16.57 19.33
C PRO A 258 2.77 17.55 18.65
N ILE A 259 2.66 17.49 17.32
CA ILE A 259 1.72 18.31 16.55
C ILE A 259 0.30 17.77 16.69
N ASP A 260 0.09 16.46 16.57
CA ASP A 260 -1.22 15.83 16.79
C ASP A 260 -1.75 16.15 18.19
N LEU A 261 -0.88 16.11 19.21
CA LEU A 261 -1.24 16.46 20.56
C LEU A 261 -1.60 17.95 20.67
N SER A 262 -0.88 18.83 19.97
CA SER A 262 -1.21 20.27 19.91
C SER A 262 -2.56 20.53 19.23
N ILE A 263 -2.90 19.80 18.17
CA ILE A 263 -4.22 19.85 17.51
C ILE A 263 -5.33 19.47 18.50
N GLY A 264 -5.14 18.40 19.29
CA GLY A 264 -6.10 18.02 20.33
C GLY A 264 -6.20 19.02 21.49
N LEU A 265 -5.11 19.74 21.81
CA LEU A 265 -5.16 20.85 22.77
C LEU A 265 -5.95 22.04 22.23
N LEU A 266 -5.87 22.32 20.92
CA LEU A 266 -6.68 23.37 20.29
C LEU A 266 -8.17 23.04 20.34
N ASP A 267 -8.57 21.78 20.14
CA ASP A 267 -9.97 21.35 20.34
C ASP A 267 -10.44 21.63 21.77
N ARG A 268 -9.58 21.37 22.76
CA ARG A 268 -9.87 21.67 24.16
C ARG A 268 -9.97 23.18 24.42
N ILE A 269 -9.09 23.98 23.82
CA ILE A 269 -9.13 25.45 23.94
C ILE A 269 -10.44 26.00 23.35
N MET A 270 -10.86 25.52 22.18
CA MET A 270 -12.11 25.96 21.53
C MET A 270 -13.35 25.64 22.36
N ALA A 271 -13.32 24.54 23.14
CA ALA A 271 -14.42 24.10 24.00
C ALA A 271 -14.37 24.66 25.44
N SER A 272 -13.22 25.19 25.89
CA SER A 272 -13.04 25.63 27.28
C SER A 272 -13.59 27.04 27.51
N SER A 273 -14.20 27.25 28.68
CA SER A 273 -14.64 28.56 29.17
C SER A 273 -13.74 29.12 30.27
N GLU A 274 -12.64 28.45 30.60
CA GLU A 274 -11.75 28.82 31.70
C GLU A 274 -10.38 29.33 31.21
N PRO A 275 -10.08 30.64 31.35
CA PRO A 275 -8.83 31.23 30.86
C PRO A 275 -7.55 30.56 31.39
N LYS A 276 -7.54 30.12 32.66
CA LYS A 276 -6.38 29.45 33.26
C LYS A 276 -6.02 28.14 32.57
N THR A 277 -7.05 27.35 32.22
CA THR A 277 -6.84 26.09 31.47
C THR A 277 -6.32 26.37 30.06
N ILE A 278 -6.88 27.37 29.38
CA ILE A 278 -6.46 27.78 28.04
C ILE A 278 -5.00 28.24 28.05
N MET A 279 -4.58 29.05 29.03
CA MET A 279 -3.18 29.47 29.15
C MET A 279 -2.22 28.28 29.34
N ALA A 280 -2.59 27.32 30.19
CA ALA A 280 -1.79 26.12 30.40
C ALA A 280 -1.66 25.29 29.11
N ASP A 281 -2.74 25.20 28.33
CA ASP A 281 -2.77 24.48 27.06
C ASP A 281 -1.90 25.17 26.01
N ILE A 282 -1.99 26.50 25.90
CA ILE A 282 -1.14 27.29 25.01
C ILE A 282 0.34 27.11 25.39
N GLN A 283 0.69 27.18 26.68
CA GLN A 283 2.07 26.95 27.13
C GLN A 283 2.57 25.55 26.81
N ALA A 284 1.73 24.52 26.97
CA ALA A 284 2.08 23.16 26.60
C ALA A 284 2.36 23.04 25.10
N MET A 285 1.49 23.61 24.25
CA MET A 285 1.69 23.62 22.80
C MET A 285 2.99 24.31 22.38
N LYS A 286 3.34 25.44 22.99
CA LYS A 286 4.62 26.12 22.72
C LYS A 286 5.84 25.23 22.98
N GLY A 287 5.75 24.33 23.97
CA GLY A 287 6.80 23.35 24.28
C GLY A 287 6.83 22.15 23.32
N TYR A 288 5.69 21.78 22.73
CA TYR A 288 5.59 20.67 21.79
C TYR A 288 5.96 21.06 20.35
N LEU A 289 5.64 22.29 19.95
CA LEU A 289 5.86 22.76 18.60
C LEU A 289 7.31 23.25 18.41
N PRO A 290 7.93 23.02 17.23
CA PRO A 290 9.21 23.61 16.89
C PRO A 290 9.18 25.14 17.01
N ILE A 291 10.33 25.74 17.32
CA ILE A 291 10.47 27.20 17.47
C ILE A 291 10.63 27.87 16.10
N GLU A 292 11.28 27.18 15.17
CA GLU A 292 11.64 27.71 13.86
C GLU A 292 11.50 26.66 12.75
N GLY A 293 11.52 27.16 11.51
CA GLY A 293 11.47 26.33 10.31
C GLY A 293 10.09 26.30 9.65
N ASN A 294 10.10 25.88 8.39
CA ASN A 294 8.89 25.57 7.63
C ASN A 294 8.99 24.11 7.15
N PRO A 295 8.06 23.24 7.55
CA PRO A 295 8.06 21.84 7.16
C PRO A 295 7.66 21.63 5.69
N VAL A 296 6.95 22.60 5.09
CA VAL A 296 6.55 22.57 3.68
C VAL A 296 7.74 22.97 2.80
N TYR A 297 8.38 21.98 2.17
CA TYR A 297 9.58 22.21 1.36
C TYR A 297 9.31 22.55 -0.11
N MET A 298 8.13 22.21 -0.65
CA MET A 298 7.84 22.39 -2.08
C MET A 298 7.29 23.79 -2.39
N PHE A 299 6.33 24.26 -1.57
CA PHE A 299 5.70 25.57 -1.68
C PHE A 299 5.39 26.13 -0.29
N PRO A 300 6.41 26.58 0.46
CA PRO A 300 6.20 27.09 1.83
C PRO A 300 5.31 28.32 1.83
N THR A 301 4.44 28.40 2.84
CA THR A 301 3.58 29.55 3.11
C THR A 301 3.85 30.11 4.50
N ASP A 302 3.48 31.36 4.75
CA ASP A 302 3.60 31.95 6.09
C ASP A 302 2.72 31.24 7.13
N THR A 303 1.59 30.67 6.69
CA THR A 303 0.67 29.91 7.55
C THR A 303 1.28 28.62 8.09
N THR A 304 2.27 28.05 7.40
CA THR A 304 2.95 26.80 7.78
C THR A 304 4.28 27.04 8.50
N ASN A 305 4.66 28.31 8.69
CA ASN A 305 5.91 28.68 9.34
C ASN A 305 5.78 28.64 10.87
N PHE A 306 6.60 27.81 11.53
CA PHE A 306 6.55 27.65 12.98
C PHE A 306 6.87 28.93 13.75
N VAL A 307 7.70 29.82 13.22
CA VAL A 307 7.97 31.13 13.86
C VAL A 307 6.69 31.96 13.94
N ARG A 308 5.87 31.94 12.89
CA ARG A 308 4.60 32.65 12.85
C ARG A 308 3.58 32.01 13.79
N ILE A 309 3.49 30.68 13.77
CA ILE A 309 2.60 29.93 14.67
C ILE A 309 2.97 30.21 16.14
N GLN A 310 4.25 30.20 16.50
CA GLN A 310 4.71 30.54 17.86
C GLN A 310 4.33 31.98 18.23
N SER A 311 4.49 32.94 17.30
CA SER A 311 4.07 34.32 17.51
C SER A 311 2.55 34.46 17.70
N ASP A 312 1.75 33.67 17.00
CA ASP A 312 0.30 33.68 17.13
C ASP A 312 -0.13 33.08 18.48
N LEU A 313 0.54 32.02 18.93
CA LEU A 313 0.36 31.46 20.28
C LEU A 313 0.75 32.45 21.38
N ASP A 314 1.81 33.23 21.19
CA ASP A 314 2.18 34.31 22.13
C ASP A 314 1.10 35.39 22.21
N ALA A 315 0.56 35.81 21.05
CA ALA A 315 -0.53 36.77 21.02
C ALA A 315 -1.79 36.22 21.69
N MET A 316 -2.11 34.94 21.48
CA MET A 316 -3.22 34.27 22.16
C MET A 316 -3.01 34.22 23.67
N LEU A 317 -1.82 33.87 24.14
CA LEU A 317 -1.50 33.79 25.57
C LEU A 317 -1.71 35.15 26.26
N ILE A 318 -1.21 36.23 25.66
CA ILE A 318 -1.39 37.60 26.16
C ILE A 318 -2.89 37.99 26.18
N SER A 319 -3.63 37.63 25.13
CA SER A 319 -5.08 37.90 25.06
C SER A 319 -5.84 37.13 26.14
N THR A 320 -5.54 35.85 26.34
CA THR A 320 -6.17 35.02 27.39
C THR A 320 -5.85 35.53 28.79
N GLU A 321 -4.61 35.97 29.03
CA GLU A 321 -4.21 36.59 30.30
C GLU A 321 -5.04 37.84 30.59
N LYS A 322 -5.21 38.73 29.60
CA LYS A 322 -6.06 39.92 29.74
C LYS A 322 -7.52 39.57 30.01
N ILE A 323 -8.06 38.56 29.33
CA ILE A 323 -9.44 38.09 29.53
C ILE A 323 -9.63 37.53 30.94
N SER A 324 -8.61 36.91 31.52
CA SER A 324 -8.68 36.35 32.88
C SER A 324 -8.92 37.40 33.98
N ALA A 325 -8.58 38.66 33.71
CA ALA A 325 -8.79 39.79 34.62
C ALA A 325 -10.18 40.43 34.49
N VAL A 326 -10.97 40.03 33.48
CA VAL A 326 -12.30 40.59 33.19
C VAL A 326 -13.40 39.75 33.87
N PRO A 327 -14.45 40.36 34.44
CA PRO A 327 -15.60 39.62 35.01
C PRO A 327 -16.27 38.70 33.99
N ARG A 328 -16.58 37.45 34.42
CA ARG A 328 -17.13 36.39 33.56
C ARG A 328 -18.51 36.68 32.99
N ASP A 329 -19.27 37.56 33.64
CA ASP A 329 -20.61 38.01 33.26
C ASP A 329 -20.60 39.19 32.28
N SER A 330 -19.42 39.72 31.95
CA SER A 330 -19.30 40.84 31.02
C SER A 330 -19.34 40.40 29.56
N SER A 331 -19.88 41.26 28.69
CA SER A 331 -19.83 41.07 27.24
C SER A 331 -18.38 41.00 26.73
N ALA A 332 -17.48 41.78 27.31
CA ALA A 332 -16.06 41.79 26.97
C ALA A 332 -15.38 40.43 27.21
N PHE A 333 -15.75 39.73 28.29
CA PHE A 333 -15.26 38.38 28.55
C PHE A 333 -15.72 37.41 27.45
N HIS A 334 -17.02 37.39 27.13
CA HIS A 334 -17.56 36.50 26.10
C HIS A 334 -16.97 36.79 24.70
N THR A 335 -16.82 38.06 24.32
CA THR A 335 -16.18 38.44 23.06
C THR A 335 -14.71 38.03 23.01
N GLY A 336 -13.97 38.22 24.11
CA GLY A 336 -12.57 37.80 24.19
C GLY A 336 -12.41 36.29 24.08
N MET A 337 -13.26 35.52 24.77
CA MET A 337 -13.26 34.06 24.69
C MET A 337 -13.59 33.56 23.28
N MET A 338 -14.52 34.22 22.58
CA MET A 338 -14.83 33.90 21.18
C MET A 338 -13.65 34.19 20.26
N ASP A 339 -12.95 35.32 20.41
CA ASP A 339 -11.74 35.65 19.63
C ASP A 339 -10.63 34.60 19.85
N VAL A 340 -10.41 34.17 21.10
CA VAL A 340 -9.44 33.11 21.41
C VAL A 340 -9.83 31.78 20.74
N SER A 341 -11.11 31.42 20.77
CA SER A 341 -11.61 30.20 20.12
C SER A 341 -11.42 30.23 18.60
N LEU A 342 -11.76 31.36 17.95
CA LEU A 342 -11.57 31.54 16.50
C LEU A 342 -10.08 31.53 16.09
N ARG A 343 -9.20 32.11 16.92
CA ARG A 343 -7.75 32.03 16.69
C ARG A 343 -7.23 30.60 16.86
N ALA A 344 -7.74 29.86 17.84
CA ALA A 344 -7.39 28.45 18.02
C ALA A 344 -7.77 27.62 16.79
N GLU A 345 -8.95 27.84 16.21
CA GLU A 345 -9.38 27.20 14.96
C GLU A 345 -8.44 27.52 13.79
N ALA A 346 -8.02 28.78 13.65
CA ALA A 346 -7.09 29.20 12.61
C ALA A 346 -5.71 28.53 12.78
N VAL A 347 -5.17 28.47 13.99
CA VAL A 347 -3.91 27.78 14.29
C VAL A 347 -4.05 26.27 14.06
N GLN A 348 -5.20 25.68 14.38
CA GLN A 348 -5.46 24.26 14.16
C GLN A 348 -5.38 23.92 12.67
N LYS A 349 -6.03 24.72 11.82
CA LYS A 349 -5.96 24.57 10.37
C LYS A 349 -4.52 24.68 9.85
N ASN A 350 -3.76 25.64 10.34
CA ASN A 350 -2.35 25.81 9.99
C ASN A 350 -1.51 24.56 10.36
N LEU A 351 -1.74 23.98 11.55
CA LEU A 351 -1.06 22.75 11.97
C LEU A 351 -1.51 21.53 11.15
N MET A 352 -2.78 21.44 10.78
CA MET A 352 -3.28 20.36 9.90
C MET A 352 -2.61 20.41 8.52
N ASP A 353 -2.35 21.60 7.98
CA ASP A 353 -1.62 21.76 6.71
C ASP A 353 -0.15 21.34 6.82
N VAL A 354 0.43 21.42 8.02
CA VAL A 354 1.82 21.02 8.31
C VAL A 354 1.98 19.50 8.41
N VAL A 355 1.03 18.79 9.03
CA VAL A 355 1.12 17.35 9.36
C VAL A 355 1.59 16.47 8.18
N PRO A 356 1.05 16.56 6.96
CA PRO A 356 1.49 15.73 5.83
C PRO A 356 3.00 15.85 5.52
N TYR A 357 3.56 17.04 5.67
CA TYR A 357 4.97 17.31 5.39
C TYR A 357 5.89 16.88 6.53
N MET A 358 5.36 16.75 7.74
CA MET A 358 6.09 16.14 8.86
C MET A 358 6.22 14.63 8.67
N TYR A 359 5.18 13.96 8.16
CA TYR A 359 5.29 12.57 7.72
C TYR A 359 6.25 12.41 6.54
N ALA A 360 6.05 13.21 5.48
CA ALA A 360 6.82 13.18 4.24
C ALA A 360 8.01 14.15 4.25
N SER A 361 8.72 14.24 5.38
CA SER A 361 9.89 15.11 5.49
C SER A 361 10.98 14.66 4.50
N VAL A 362 11.80 15.60 4.04
CA VAL A 362 12.91 15.30 3.10
C VAL A 362 13.82 14.20 3.67
N SER A 363 14.08 14.24 4.99
CA SER A 363 14.84 13.20 5.69
C SER A 363 14.15 11.84 5.61
N ASN A 364 12.85 11.76 5.89
CA ASN A 364 12.09 10.51 5.84
C ASN A 364 12.01 9.94 4.41
N ILE A 365 11.90 10.79 3.40
CA ILE A 365 11.91 10.39 1.99
C ILE A 365 13.28 9.81 1.63
N LEU A 366 14.37 10.52 1.93
CA LEU A 366 15.73 10.03 1.67
C LEU A 366 16.02 8.73 2.39
N PHE A 367 15.62 8.62 3.65
CA PHE A 367 15.74 7.40 4.43
C PHE A 367 14.98 6.24 3.77
N SER A 368 13.72 6.46 3.38
CA SER A 368 12.92 5.47 2.66
C SER A 368 13.58 5.03 1.35
N CYS A 369 14.21 5.95 0.60
CA CYS A 369 14.96 5.60 -0.60
C CYS A 369 16.18 4.71 -0.30
N VAL A 370 16.99 5.06 0.71
CA VAL A 370 18.17 4.26 1.13
C VAL A 370 17.75 2.84 1.51
N TRP A 371 16.62 2.71 2.19
CA TRP A 371 16.04 1.44 2.60
C TRP A 371 15.63 0.56 1.43
N ILE A 372 14.90 1.14 0.48
CA ILE A 372 14.48 0.44 -0.74
C ILE A 372 15.72 -0.02 -1.51
N VAL A 373 16.74 0.84 -1.63
CA VAL A 373 18.01 0.50 -2.29
C VAL A 373 18.72 -0.64 -1.56
N GLY A 374 18.78 -0.62 -0.23
CA GLY A 374 19.39 -1.68 0.59
C GLY A 374 18.73 -3.04 0.36
N ILE A 375 17.40 -3.08 0.38
CA ILE A 375 16.63 -4.31 0.10
C ILE A 375 16.89 -4.80 -1.33
N ILE A 376 16.82 -3.90 -2.32
CA ILE A 376 17.11 -4.23 -3.73
C ILE A 376 18.53 -4.77 -3.88
N GLY A 377 19.50 -4.18 -3.18
CA GLY A 377 20.91 -4.60 -3.17
C GLY A 377 21.10 -6.03 -2.67
N ILE A 378 20.47 -6.39 -1.54
CA ILE A 378 20.50 -7.76 -1.00
C ILE A 378 19.98 -8.75 -2.05
N PHE A 379 18.86 -8.43 -2.69
CA PHE A 379 18.30 -9.30 -3.71
C PHE A 379 19.12 -9.38 -5.00
N ALA A 380 19.78 -8.28 -5.41
CA ALA A 380 20.71 -8.30 -6.53
C ALA A 380 21.89 -9.24 -6.25
N ILE A 381 22.43 -9.22 -5.03
CA ILE A 381 23.49 -10.14 -4.57
C ILE A 381 23.02 -11.59 -4.60
N LEU A 382 21.81 -11.86 -4.05
CA LEU A 382 21.21 -13.20 -4.08
C LEU A 382 21.02 -13.72 -5.51
N LYS A 383 20.54 -12.87 -6.42
CA LYS A 383 20.33 -13.23 -7.83
C LYS A 383 21.66 -13.56 -8.53
N ARG A 384 22.71 -12.76 -8.30
CA ARG A 384 24.03 -12.98 -8.89
C ARG A 384 24.67 -14.28 -8.41
N LYS A 385 24.58 -14.58 -7.10
CA LYS A 385 25.07 -15.86 -6.56
C LYS A 385 24.32 -17.07 -7.14
N LYS A 386 23.00 -16.96 -7.37
CA LYS A 386 22.21 -18.02 -8.02
C LYS A 386 22.64 -18.31 -9.47
N GLN A 387 23.11 -17.31 -10.20
CA GLN A 387 23.56 -17.49 -11.59
C GLN A 387 24.95 -18.11 -11.68
N ASN A 388 25.73 -18.06 -10.60
CA ASN A 388 27.09 -18.61 -10.51
C ASN A 388 27.14 -20.03 -9.94
N ILE A 389 25.99 -20.59 -9.53
CA ILE A 389 25.79 -21.96 -9.06
C ILE A 389 24.98 -22.67 -10.14
#